data_AF-A0A7C0XWJ7-F1
#
_entry.id   AF-A0A7C0XWJ7-F1
#
_cell.length_a   1.000
_cell.length_b   1.000
_cell.length_c   1.000
_cell.angle_alpha   90.00
_cell.angle_beta   90.00
_cell.angle_gamma   90.00
#
_symmetry.space_group_name_H-M   'P 1'
#
loop_
_entity.id
_entity.type
_entity.pdbx_description
1 polymer ?
#
loop_
_entity_poly.entity_id
_entity_poly.type
_entity_poly.pdbx_seq_one_letter_code
_entity_poly.pdbx_strand_id
1 'polypeptide(L)'
;MKLGKYLKRARRGIVGIEAAIVLIAFVIVAAALAFVVLNMGFFTTQKSKEAIGSGLQEASSALEVDGSVIGNTSDGKLVAVAIPLKTSTGKNPIDLTKTIVKVRTSDKVVVLNNVQILTDPSSNDPFTALGTNAAAFLEYQGDDDSLIETNEKWILVIKLDDSSVLGSGLGAYATLMVEIKPPTGAPLTVERTVPPNLSDAVILLES
;
A
#
# COMPACT_ATOMS: atom_id res chain seq x y z
N MET A 1 -95.22 -32.30 -13.81
CA MET A 1 -93.86 -32.56 -13.28
C MET A 1 -92.86 -32.32 -14.39
N LYS A 2 -91.99 -31.29 -14.24
CA LYS A 2 -90.72 -31.01 -14.97
C LYS A 2 -90.84 -30.89 -16.50
N LEU A 3 -90.34 -29.84 -17.16
CA LEU A 3 -88.90 -29.69 -17.36
C LEU A 3 -88.57 -28.29 -17.93
N GLY A 4 -88.54 -27.27 -17.07
CA GLY A 4 -87.88 -26.00 -17.41
C GLY A 4 -86.37 -26.21 -17.39
N LYS A 5 -85.71 -26.32 -18.55
CA LYS A 5 -84.24 -26.48 -18.59
C LYS A 5 -83.55 -26.16 -19.92
N TYR A 6 -83.91 -25.08 -20.63
CA TYR A 6 -83.16 -24.69 -21.86
C TYR A 6 -82.93 -23.19 -22.08
N LEU A 7 -82.77 -22.40 -21.01
CA LEU A 7 -82.29 -21.02 -21.15
C LEU A 7 -81.33 -20.69 -20.02
N LYS A 8 -80.02 -20.85 -20.25
CA LYS A 8 -78.90 -20.09 -19.65
C LYS A 8 -77.57 -20.78 -19.96
N ARG A 9 -77.00 -20.53 -21.14
CA ARG A 9 -75.56 -20.68 -21.38
C ARG A 9 -75.12 -19.90 -22.62
N ALA A 10 -75.24 -18.59 -22.56
CA ALA A 10 -74.61 -17.67 -23.52
C ALA A 10 -74.03 -16.47 -22.77
N ARG A 11 -73.00 -16.73 -21.96
CA ARG A 11 -72.08 -15.70 -21.45
C ARG A 11 -70.68 -16.31 -21.39
N ARG A 12 -70.09 -16.55 -22.55
CA ARG A 12 -68.64 -16.56 -22.72
C ARG A 12 -68.30 -15.28 -23.48
N GLY A 13 -68.40 -14.17 -22.76
CA GLY A 13 -67.88 -12.88 -23.22
C GLY A 13 -66.36 -12.95 -23.20
N ILE A 14 -65.75 -12.45 -24.25
CA ILE A 14 -64.30 -12.41 -24.47
C ILE A 14 -63.61 -11.73 -23.28
N VAL A 15 -62.74 -12.49 -22.61
CA VAL A 15 -61.83 -12.06 -21.52
C VAL A 15 -60.54 -11.42 -22.06
N GLY A 16 -60.47 -11.15 -23.38
CA GLY A 16 -59.23 -10.81 -24.08
C GLY A 16 -58.67 -9.45 -23.71
N ILE A 17 -59.53 -8.46 -23.49
CA ILE A 17 -59.08 -7.10 -23.10
C ILE A 17 -58.56 -7.09 -21.65
N GLU A 18 -59.18 -7.83 -20.74
CA GLU A 18 -58.72 -7.96 -19.35
C GLU A 18 -57.37 -8.67 -19.29
N ALA A 19 -57.20 -9.75 -20.08
CA ALA A 19 -55.91 -10.43 -20.23
C ALA A 19 -54.83 -9.53 -20.86
N ALA A 20 -55.18 -8.67 -21.82
CA ALA A 20 -54.25 -7.75 -22.46
C ALA A 20 -53.75 -6.65 -21.49
N ILE A 21 -54.62 -6.11 -20.64
CA ILE A 21 -54.23 -5.11 -19.62
C ILE A 21 -53.28 -5.75 -18.60
N VAL A 22 -53.57 -6.97 -18.14
CA VAL A 22 -52.68 -7.72 -17.23
C VAL A 22 -51.33 -8.01 -17.89
N LEU A 23 -51.32 -8.38 -19.19
CA LEU A 23 -50.09 -8.59 -19.95
C LEU A 23 -49.22 -7.33 -20.00
N ILE A 24 -49.80 -6.17 -20.30
CA ILE A 24 -49.07 -4.89 -20.34
C ILE A 24 -48.49 -4.56 -18.96
N ALA A 25 -49.29 -4.69 -17.90
CA ALA A 25 -48.83 -4.45 -16.54
C ALA A 25 -47.66 -5.39 -16.15
N PHE A 26 -47.75 -6.67 -16.50
CA PHE A 26 -46.69 -7.64 -16.22
C PHE A 26 -45.41 -7.31 -17.00
N VAL A 27 -45.51 -6.92 -18.26
CA VAL A 27 -44.36 -6.51 -19.08
C VAL A 27 -43.69 -5.26 -18.52
N ILE A 28 -44.46 -4.27 -18.06
CA ILE A 28 -43.91 -3.05 -17.44
C ILE A 28 -43.16 -3.38 -16.14
N VAL A 29 -43.75 -4.21 -15.27
CA VAL A 29 -43.10 -4.65 -14.03
C VAL A 29 -41.82 -5.44 -14.33
N ALA A 30 -41.86 -6.34 -15.31
CA ALA A 30 -40.69 -7.09 -15.75
C ALA A 30 -39.58 -6.17 -16.30
N ALA A 31 -39.94 -5.18 -17.12
CA ALA A 31 -38.98 -4.21 -17.67
C ALA A 31 -38.36 -3.33 -16.59
N ALA A 32 -39.15 -2.84 -15.63
CA ALA A 32 -38.65 -2.06 -14.50
C ALA A 32 -37.71 -2.88 -13.61
N LEU A 33 -38.07 -4.14 -13.33
CA LEU A 33 -37.21 -5.06 -12.58
C LEU A 33 -35.90 -5.33 -13.34
N ALA A 34 -35.96 -5.59 -14.65
CA ALA A 34 -34.79 -5.84 -15.48
C ALA A 34 -33.84 -4.63 -15.49
N PHE A 35 -34.37 -3.41 -15.60
CA PHE A 35 -33.56 -2.19 -15.55
C PHE A 35 -32.82 -2.03 -14.22
N VAL A 36 -33.51 -2.25 -13.10
CA VAL A 36 -32.89 -2.18 -11.76
C VAL A 36 -31.82 -3.26 -11.61
N VAL A 37 -32.11 -4.49 -12.02
CA VAL A 37 -31.17 -5.62 -11.96
C VAL A 37 -29.93 -5.35 -12.80
N LEU A 38 -30.07 -4.80 -14.01
CA LEU A 38 -28.93 -4.47 -14.87
C LEU A 38 -28.08 -3.34 -14.28
N ASN A 39 -28.69 -2.27 -13.78
CA ASN A 39 -27.92 -1.16 -13.20
C ASN A 39 -27.20 -1.57 -11.92
N MET A 40 -27.85 -2.35 -11.06
CA MET A 40 -27.19 -2.96 -9.90
C MET A 40 -26.10 -3.95 -10.34
N GLY A 41 -26.34 -4.73 -11.39
CA GLY A 41 -25.36 -5.66 -11.97
C GLY A 41 -24.13 -4.95 -12.53
N PHE A 42 -24.29 -3.80 -13.18
CA PHE A 42 -23.17 -2.98 -13.65
C PHE A 42 -22.40 -2.35 -12.50
N PHE A 43 -23.07 -1.89 -11.45
CA PHE A 43 -22.40 -1.37 -10.27
C PHE A 43 -21.57 -2.46 -9.54
N THR A 44 -22.14 -3.65 -9.35
CA THR A 44 -21.43 -4.76 -8.68
C THR A 44 -20.24 -5.26 -9.51
N THR A 45 -20.38 -5.34 -10.83
CA THR A 45 -19.26 -5.73 -11.72
C THR A 45 -18.16 -4.67 -11.77
N GLN A 46 -18.50 -3.37 -11.78
CA GLN A 46 -17.51 -2.29 -11.66
C GLN A 46 -16.77 -2.34 -10.32
N LYS A 47 -17.51 -2.49 -9.20
CA LYS A 47 -16.88 -2.60 -7.88
C LYS A 47 -16.00 -3.85 -7.77
N SER A 48 -16.42 -4.96 -8.38
CA SER A 48 -15.61 -6.19 -8.45
C SER A 48 -14.33 -5.97 -9.24
N LYS A 49 -14.40 -5.27 -10.39
CA LYS A 49 -13.21 -4.92 -11.19
C LYS A 49 -12.24 -4.04 -10.41
N GLU A 50 -12.76 -3.05 -9.68
CA GLU A 50 -11.95 -2.17 -8.81
C GLU A 50 -11.28 -2.97 -7.68
N ALA A 51 -12.02 -3.84 -6.98
CA ALA A 51 -11.49 -4.68 -5.91
C ALA A 51 -10.45 -5.69 -6.40
N ILE A 52 -10.63 -6.25 -7.60
CA ILE A 52 -9.62 -7.12 -8.23
C ILE A 52 -8.36 -6.32 -8.57
N GLY A 53 -8.51 -5.12 -9.13
CA GLY A 53 -7.39 -4.25 -9.48
C GLY A 53 -6.59 -3.80 -8.24
N SER A 54 -7.27 -3.33 -7.20
CA SER A 54 -6.62 -2.92 -5.96
C SER A 54 -6.02 -4.09 -5.20
N GLY A 55 -6.69 -5.26 -5.18
CA GLY A 55 -6.13 -6.48 -4.59
C GLY A 55 -4.87 -6.96 -5.31
N LEU A 56 -4.84 -6.89 -6.64
CA LEU A 56 -3.65 -7.20 -7.42
C LEU A 56 -2.54 -6.16 -7.17
N GLN A 57 -2.88 -4.89 -7.10
CA GLN A 57 -1.93 -3.81 -6.80
C GLN A 57 -1.33 -3.97 -5.40
N GLU A 58 -2.11 -4.34 -4.40
CA GLU A 58 -1.65 -4.57 -3.03
C GLU A 58 -0.77 -5.82 -2.92
N ALA A 59 -1.18 -6.92 -3.55
CA ALA A 59 -0.39 -8.16 -3.53
C ALA A 59 0.90 -8.04 -4.36
N SER A 60 0.86 -7.27 -5.45
CA SER A 60 2.03 -7.06 -6.29
C SER A 60 2.97 -6.09 -5.64
N SER A 61 2.54 -4.91 -5.16
CA SER A 61 3.45 -3.87 -4.65
C SER A 61 4.18 -4.33 -3.39
N ALA A 62 5.51 -4.36 -3.40
CA ALA A 62 6.31 -4.61 -2.20
C ALA A 62 7.67 -3.93 -2.38
N LEU A 63 8.17 -3.35 -1.29
CA LEU A 63 9.53 -2.83 -1.22
C LEU A 63 10.50 -3.96 -0.90
N GLU A 64 11.68 -3.89 -1.51
CA GLU A 64 12.79 -4.81 -1.25
C GLU A 64 14.05 -4.01 -0.91
N VAL A 65 14.94 -4.61 -0.12
CA VAL A 65 16.27 -4.05 0.14
C VAL A 65 17.16 -4.35 -1.05
N ASP A 66 17.78 -3.32 -1.64
CA ASP A 66 18.70 -3.47 -2.78
C ASP A 66 20.16 -3.44 -2.35
N GLY A 67 20.69 -4.59 -1.93
CA GLY A 67 22.08 -4.74 -1.52
C GLY A 67 22.26 -4.78 0.00
N SER A 68 23.40 -4.28 0.48
CA SER A 68 23.75 -4.33 1.89
C SER A 68 23.29 -3.08 2.64
N VAL A 69 22.83 -3.27 3.87
CA VAL A 69 22.58 -2.17 4.80
C VAL A 69 23.91 -1.69 5.34
N ILE A 70 24.14 -0.38 5.34
CA ILE A 70 25.37 0.23 5.85
C ILE A 70 25.06 1.07 7.08
N GLY A 71 26.00 1.10 8.00
CA GLY A 71 25.94 1.88 9.23
C GLY A 71 27.11 2.83 9.34
N ASN A 72 26.87 4.04 9.83
CA ASN A 72 27.91 4.99 10.20
C ASN A 72 28.13 4.92 11.71
N THR A 73 29.39 4.77 12.13
CA THR A 73 29.76 4.71 13.54
C THR A 73 30.57 5.93 13.98
N SER A 74 30.26 6.45 15.16
CA SER A 74 31.06 7.46 15.86
C SER A 74 31.13 7.09 17.33
N ASP A 75 32.29 7.33 17.94
CA ASP A 75 32.52 7.13 19.37
C ASP A 75 32.13 5.72 19.88
N GLY A 76 32.36 4.70 19.05
CA GLY A 76 32.05 3.30 19.41
C GLY A 76 30.56 2.98 19.47
N LYS A 77 29.73 3.75 18.76
CA LYS A 77 28.28 3.53 18.61
C LYS A 77 27.85 3.68 17.16
N LEU A 78 26.79 2.98 16.79
CA LEU A 78 26.10 3.15 15.53
C LEU A 78 25.22 4.41 15.60
N VAL A 79 25.58 5.41 14.79
CA VAL A 79 25.00 6.76 14.78
C VAL A 79 23.96 6.92 13.69
N ALA A 80 24.20 6.34 12.51
CA ALA A 80 23.24 6.39 11.42
C ALA A 80 23.23 5.08 10.63
N VAL A 81 22.12 4.81 9.94
CA VAL A 81 21.95 3.63 9.10
C VAL A 81 21.36 4.04 7.77
N ALA A 82 21.92 3.51 6.68
CA ALA A 82 21.38 3.67 5.33
C ALA A 82 20.94 2.30 4.78
N ILE A 83 19.68 2.24 4.36
CA ILE A 83 19.01 1.06 3.82
C ILE A 83 18.70 1.37 2.35
N PRO A 84 19.38 0.74 1.38
CA PRO A 84 19.01 0.87 -0.01
C PRO A 84 17.70 0.12 -0.27
N LEU A 85 16.79 0.77 -0.99
CA LEU A 85 15.45 0.34 -1.30
C LEU A 85 15.24 0.32 -2.81
N LYS A 86 14.49 -0.69 -3.26
CA LYS A 86 13.93 -0.76 -4.60
C LYS A 86 12.48 -1.23 -4.54
N THR A 87 11.71 -0.90 -5.57
CA THR A 87 10.47 -1.63 -5.82
C THR A 87 10.81 -3.01 -6.38
N SER A 88 10.04 -4.00 -5.99
CA SER A 88 10.17 -5.33 -6.57
C SER A 88 9.66 -5.32 -8.03
N THR A 89 10.15 -6.22 -8.87
CA THR A 89 10.01 -6.09 -10.33
C THR A 89 8.56 -6.18 -10.81
N GLY A 90 8.15 -5.30 -11.73
CA GLY A 90 6.85 -5.36 -12.43
C GLY A 90 5.67 -4.80 -11.62
N LYS A 91 5.93 -3.84 -10.74
CA LYS A 91 4.98 -3.35 -9.73
C LYS A 91 4.59 -1.90 -9.98
N ASN A 92 3.52 -1.47 -9.34
CA ASN A 92 3.09 -0.08 -9.38
C ASN A 92 4.07 0.81 -8.59
N PRO A 93 4.20 2.08 -9.00
CA PRO A 93 4.98 3.08 -8.26
C PRO A 93 4.52 3.18 -6.80
N ILE A 94 5.47 3.32 -5.88
CA ILE A 94 5.19 3.47 -4.44
C ILE A 94 5.48 4.92 -4.03
N ASP A 95 4.47 5.59 -3.49
CA ASP A 95 4.57 6.97 -3.02
C ASP A 95 5.25 7.06 -1.64
N LEU A 96 6.42 7.71 -1.60
CA LEU A 96 7.23 7.89 -0.39
C LEU A 96 6.63 8.90 0.59
N THR A 97 5.83 9.86 0.12
CA THR A 97 5.20 10.88 0.99
C THR A 97 4.21 10.27 1.99
N LYS A 98 3.62 9.12 1.63
CA LYS A 98 2.66 8.37 2.46
C LYS A 98 3.27 7.14 3.12
N THR A 99 4.57 6.93 2.97
CA THR A 99 5.27 5.78 3.56
C THR A 99 5.60 6.07 5.02
N ILE A 100 5.24 5.14 5.90
CA ILE A 100 5.51 5.27 7.34
C ILE A 100 6.73 4.41 7.68
N VAL A 101 7.71 5.02 8.34
CA VAL A 101 8.90 4.33 8.83
C VAL A 101 8.86 4.23 10.34
N LYS A 102 9.08 3.03 10.87
CA LYS A 102 9.21 2.77 12.30
C LYS A 102 10.57 2.17 12.59
N VAL A 103 11.18 2.63 13.67
CA VAL A 103 12.43 2.10 14.20
C VAL A 103 12.12 1.45 15.54
N ARG A 104 12.55 0.20 15.69
CA ARG A 104 12.41 -0.59 16.91
C ARG A 104 13.77 -1.14 17.33
N THR A 105 14.03 -1.03 18.60
CA THR A 105 15.15 -1.65 19.32
C THR A 105 14.55 -2.51 20.43
N SER A 106 15.38 -3.28 21.15
CA SER A 106 14.95 -4.09 22.30
C SER A 106 14.14 -3.28 23.34
N ASP A 107 14.50 -2.00 23.54
CA ASP A 107 13.96 -1.18 24.64
C ASP A 107 13.00 -0.07 24.20
N LYS A 108 13.01 0.32 22.91
CA LYS A 108 12.26 1.49 22.42
C LYS A 108 11.68 1.24 21.03
N VAL A 109 10.47 1.75 20.79
CA VAL A 109 9.82 1.82 19.48
C VAL A 109 9.51 3.27 19.17
N VAL A 110 9.90 3.74 17.99
CA VAL A 110 9.67 5.11 17.53
C VAL A 110 9.14 5.10 16.11
N VAL A 111 8.07 5.83 15.89
CA VAL A 111 7.53 6.11 14.55
C VAL A 111 8.09 7.45 14.10
N LEU A 112 8.70 7.47 12.92
CA LEU A 112 9.28 8.69 12.35
C LEU A 112 8.17 9.53 11.73
N ASN A 113 7.95 10.73 12.25
CA ASN A 113 6.90 11.64 11.78
C ASN A 113 7.37 12.60 10.68
N ASN A 114 8.66 12.89 10.61
CA ASN A 114 9.25 13.88 9.69
C ASN A 114 10.36 13.23 8.84
N VAL A 115 9.99 12.30 7.95
CA VAL A 115 10.94 11.75 6.97
C VAL A 115 10.98 12.70 5.77
N GLN A 116 12.14 13.29 5.49
CA GLN A 116 12.32 14.16 4.32
C GLN A 116 12.50 13.34 3.05
N ILE A 117 12.20 13.92 1.90
CA ILE A 117 12.47 13.33 0.58
C ILE A 117 13.44 14.28 -0.11
N LEU A 118 14.62 13.79 -0.45
CA LEU A 118 15.65 14.53 -1.17
C LEU A 118 15.88 13.85 -2.51
N THR A 119 15.45 14.52 -3.57
CA THR A 119 15.58 14.06 -4.96
C THR A 119 16.95 14.40 -5.55
N ASP A 120 17.50 15.56 -5.18
CA ASP A 120 18.88 15.95 -5.50
C ASP A 120 19.72 16.02 -4.21
N PRO A 121 20.32 14.92 -3.75
CA PRO A 121 21.15 14.93 -2.56
C PRO A 121 22.44 15.73 -2.83
N SER A 122 22.74 16.66 -1.91
CA SER A 122 23.95 17.52 -1.96
C SER A 122 25.31 16.77 -1.99
N SER A 123 25.31 15.45 -1.81
CA SER A 123 26.48 14.57 -1.82
C SER A 123 26.08 13.14 -2.17
N ASN A 124 26.98 12.37 -2.78
CA ASN A 124 26.81 10.95 -3.05
C ASN A 124 26.92 10.06 -1.79
N ASP A 125 27.43 10.62 -0.68
CA ASP A 125 27.47 9.91 0.60
C ASP A 125 26.13 10.09 1.34
N PRO A 126 25.37 9.01 1.59
CA PRO A 126 24.05 9.07 2.21
C PRO A 126 24.06 9.70 3.61
N PHE A 127 25.14 9.55 4.38
CA PHE A 127 25.23 10.09 5.73
C PHE A 127 25.47 11.60 5.73
N THR A 128 26.25 12.09 4.76
CA THR A 128 26.49 13.52 4.57
C THR A 128 25.26 14.21 3.98
N ALA A 129 24.59 13.57 3.01
CA ALA A 129 23.39 14.09 2.35
C ALA A 129 22.19 14.26 3.29
N LEU A 130 22.09 13.47 4.36
CA LEU A 130 21.04 13.60 5.37
C LEU A 130 21.10 14.95 6.12
N GLY A 131 22.30 15.51 6.32
CA GLY A 131 22.52 16.77 7.02
C GLY A 131 21.98 16.76 8.46
N THR A 132 21.11 17.71 8.78
CA THR A 132 20.49 17.87 10.11
C THR A 132 19.18 17.09 10.29
N ASN A 133 18.73 16.37 9.26
CA ASN A 133 17.45 15.67 9.30
C ASN A 133 17.55 14.37 10.12
N ALA A 134 16.47 14.03 10.83
CA ALA A 134 16.40 12.80 11.61
C ALA A 134 16.29 11.55 10.73
N ALA A 135 15.58 11.66 9.59
CA ALA A 135 15.51 10.62 8.58
C ALA A 135 15.15 11.22 7.21
N ALA A 136 15.65 10.59 6.15
CA ALA A 136 15.30 10.97 4.79
C ALA A 136 15.34 9.79 3.82
N PHE A 137 14.48 9.85 2.82
CA PHE A 137 14.63 9.11 1.57
C PHE A 137 15.49 9.95 0.64
N LEU A 138 16.64 9.39 0.25
CA LEU A 138 17.54 9.98 -0.72
C LEU A 138 17.39 9.25 -2.04
N GLU A 139 17.17 9.99 -3.10
CA GLU A 139 17.19 9.43 -4.44
C GLU A 139 18.64 9.12 -4.84
N TYR A 140 18.86 7.93 -5.39
CA TYR A 140 20.17 7.52 -5.91
C TYR A 140 20.15 7.35 -7.43
N GLN A 141 19.05 6.84 -7.96
CA GLN A 141 18.74 6.77 -9.39
C GLN A 141 17.22 6.90 -9.55
N GLY A 142 16.77 7.95 -10.21
CA GLY A 142 15.36 8.22 -10.49
C GLY A 142 15.19 9.42 -11.41
N ASP A 143 14.00 9.98 -11.43
CA ASP A 143 13.61 11.13 -12.26
C ASP A 143 13.20 12.39 -11.48
N ASP A 144 13.74 12.56 -10.26
CA ASP A 144 13.47 13.69 -9.36
C ASP A 144 12.03 13.80 -8.83
N ASP A 145 11.31 12.68 -8.76
CA ASP A 145 9.97 12.61 -8.17
C ASP A 145 9.95 11.97 -6.76
N SER A 146 8.77 11.75 -6.19
CA SER A 146 8.63 11.17 -4.84
C SER A 146 8.07 9.74 -4.86
N LEU A 147 8.12 9.12 -6.03
CA LEU A 147 7.67 7.77 -6.28
C LEU A 147 8.91 6.86 -6.36
N ILE A 148 8.72 5.60 -6.00
CA ILE A 148 9.68 4.54 -6.33
C ILE A 148 9.09 3.72 -7.46
N GLU A 149 9.65 3.89 -8.64
CA GLU A 149 9.28 3.17 -9.85
C GLU A 149 10.21 2.00 -10.16
N THR A 150 9.86 1.24 -11.20
CA THR A 150 10.68 0.11 -11.64
C THR A 150 11.99 0.63 -12.23
N ASN A 151 13.12 0.09 -11.74
CA ASN A 151 14.50 0.50 -12.07
C ASN A 151 15.01 1.74 -11.33
N GLU A 152 14.24 2.28 -10.39
CA GLU A 152 14.72 3.33 -9.51
C GLU A 152 15.33 2.77 -8.22
N LYS A 153 16.23 3.55 -7.64
CA LYS A 153 16.91 3.22 -6.39
C LYS A 153 16.85 4.39 -5.45
N TRP A 154 16.38 4.09 -4.26
CA TRP A 154 16.25 5.04 -3.17
C TRP A 154 17.03 4.53 -1.97
N ILE A 155 17.50 5.42 -1.11
CA ILE A 155 18.23 5.06 0.10
C ILE A 155 17.52 5.72 1.27
N LEU A 156 16.99 4.92 2.18
CA LEU A 156 16.46 5.42 3.45
C LEU A 156 17.61 5.56 4.44
N VAL A 157 17.90 6.79 4.84
CA VAL A 157 18.92 7.09 5.85
C VAL A 157 18.24 7.56 7.12
N ILE A 158 18.62 6.96 8.24
CA ILE A 158 18.07 7.25 9.57
C ILE A 158 19.22 7.60 10.50
N LYS A 159 19.09 8.74 11.17
CA LYS A 159 20.02 9.21 12.20
C LYS A 159 19.54 8.75 13.58
N LEU A 160 20.22 7.75 14.14
CA LEU A 160 19.85 7.08 15.38
C LEU A 160 20.22 7.90 16.63
N ASP A 161 21.28 8.70 16.57
CA ASP A 161 21.66 9.63 17.65
C ASP A 161 20.74 10.85 17.76
N ASP A 162 19.87 11.11 16.77
CA ASP A 162 18.88 12.18 16.85
C ASP A 162 17.84 11.90 17.95
N SER A 163 17.51 12.92 18.75
CA SER A 163 16.56 12.83 19.86
C SER A 163 15.14 12.38 19.43
N SER A 164 14.76 12.67 18.18
CA SER A 164 13.50 12.28 17.57
C SER A 164 13.45 10.80 17.20
N VAL A 165 14.59 10.12 17.20
CA VAL A 165 14.74 8.70 16.92
C VAL A 165 15.14 7.96 18.22
N LEU A 166 16.43 7.82 18.54
CA LEU A 166 16.88 7.17 19.78
C LEU A 166 17.66 8.08 20.72
N GLY A 167 18.22 9.20 20.23
CA GLY A 167 18.90 10.21 21.03
C GLY A 167 20.28 9.82 21.56
N SER A 168 20.74 8.59 21.30
CA SER A 168 21.98 8.06 21.90
C SER A 168 22.74 7.05 21.04
N GLY A 169 22.25 6.75 19.83
CA GLY A 169 22.79 5.72 18.95
C GLY A 169 22.58 4.30 19.50
N LEU A 170 23.10 3.29 18.79
CA LEU A 170 23.12 1.89 19.25
C LEU A 170 24.53 1.45 19.61
N GLY A 171 24.67 0.75 20.74
CA GLY A 171 25.94 0.08 21.10
C GLY A 171 26.14 -1.22 20.32
N ALA A 172 27.34 -1.79 20.42
CA ALA A 172 27.63 -3.13 19.92
C ALA A 172 26.65 -4.17 20.47
N TYR A 173 26.34 -5.20 19.66
CA TYR A 173 25.38 -6.27 19.96
C TYR A 173 23.92 -5.87 20.10
N ALA A 174 23.57 -4.58 19.93
CA ALA A 174 22.18 -4.16 19.92
C ALA A 174 21.49 -4.60 18.61
N THR A 175 20.21 -4.96 18.69
CA THR A 175 19.39 -5.25 17.52
C THR A 175 18.64 -4.01 17.07
N LEU A 176 18.64 -3.78 15.76
CA LEU A 176 17.92 -2.71 15.08
C LEU A 176 16.90 -3.34 14.14
N MET A 177 15.63 -3.01 14.35
CA MET A 177 14.54 -3.37 13.47
C MET A 177 13.97 -2.10 12.85
N VAL A 178 13.98 -2.00 11.52
CA VAL A 178 13.34 -0.91 10.78
C VAL A 178 12.18 -1.49 9.97
N GLU A 179 10.97 -1.03 10.26
CA GLU A 179 9.75 -1.40 9.54
C GLU A 179 9.35 -0.23 8.63
N ILE A 180 9.29 -0.48 7.32
CA ILE A 180 8.90 0.48 6.29
C ILE A 180 7.56 0.02 5.74
N LYS A 181 6.51 0.80 5.99
CA LYS A 181 5.15 0.51 5.54
C LYS A 181 4.78 1.45 4.39
N PRO A 182 4.77 0.97 3.13
CA PRO A 182 4.28 1.76 2.01
C PRO A 182 2.75 1.97 2.10
N PRO A 183 2.19 2.95 1.36
CA PRO A 183 0.75 3.17 1.29
C PRO A 183 -0.02 2.02 0.63
N THR A 184 0.61 1.31 -0.30
CA THR A 184 0.10 0.10 -0.94
C THR A 184 1.20 -0.93 -0.98
N GLY A 185 0.91 -2.14 -0.52
CA GLY A 185 1.84 -3.25 -0.54
C GLY A 185 2.22 -3.79 0.84
N ALA A 186 2.96 -4.88 0.80
CA ALA A 186 3.47 -5.51 2.01
C ALA A 186 4.50 -4.59 2.73
N PRO A 187 4.43 -4.50 4.07
CA PRO A 187 5.45 -3.80 4.84
C PRO A 187 6.79 -4.55 4.74
N LEU A 188 7.87 -3.79 4.57
CA LEU A 188 9.23 -4.32 4.59
C LEU A 188 9.78 -4.20 6.02
N THR A 189 10.29 -5.29 6.58
CA THR A 189 10.99 -5.28 7.87
C THR A 189 12.44 -5.66 7.67
N VAL A 190 13.34 -4.78 8.09
CA VAL A 190 14.78 -4.95 8.03
C VAL A 190 15.30 -5.08 9.46
N GLU A 191 15.76 -6.26 9.83
CA GLU A 191 16.36 -6.53 11.14
C GLU A 191 17.86 -6.75 10.98
N ARG A 192 18.67 -6.03 11.77
CA ARG A 192 20.13 -6.11 11.78
C ARG A 192 20.68 -6.06 13.20
N THR A 193 21.78 -6.76 13.43
CA THR A 193 22.51 -6.70 14.70
C THR A 193 23.77 -5.86 14.53
N VAL A 194 24.03 -4.96 15.46
CA VAL A 194 25.25 -4.14 15.44
C VAL A 194 26.47 -5.03 15.74
N PRO A 195 27.48 -5.09 14.86
CA PRO A 195 28.65 -5.92 15.09
C PRO A 195 29.49 -5.42 16.27
N PRO A 196 30.34 -6.29 16.84
CA PRO A 196 31.23 -5.93 17.94
C PRO A 196 32.34 -4.96 17.56
N ASN A 197 32.70 -4.93 16.27
CA ASN A 197 33.74 -4.04 15.77
C ASN A 197 33.12 -2.73 15.25
N LEU A 198 33.37 -1.64 15.97
CA LEU A 198 32.94 -0.29 15.64
C LEU A 198 34.15 0.66 15.47
N SER A 199 35.29 0.13 15.02
CA SER A 199 36.50 0.93 14.77
C SER A 199 36.41 1.78 13.51
N ASP A 200 35.61 1.34 12.54
CA ASP A 200 35.55 1.93 11.21
C ASP A 200 34.38 2.91 11.10
N ALA A 201 34.60 4.03 10.40
CA ALA A 201 33.58 5.07 10.23
C ALA A 201 32.32 4.55 9.52
N VAL A 202 32.47 3.61 8.58
CA VAL A 202 31.35 2.96 7.89
C VAL A 202 31.51 1.45 7.99
N ILE A 203 30.46 0.79 8.47
CA ILE A 203 30.39 -0.66 8.65
C ILE A 203 29.24 -1.24 7.83
N LEU A 204 29.40 -2.48 7.39
CA LEU A 204 28.31 -3.27 6.82
C LEU A 204 27.51 -3.89 7.96
N LEU A 205 26.19 -3.69 7.94
CA LEU A 205 25.27 -4.38 8.83
C LEU A 205 24.81 -5.65 8.12
N GLU A 206 25.54 -6.72 8.35
CA GLU A 206 25.16 -8.06 7.93
C GLU A 206 24.10 -8.64 8.88
N SER A 207 23.38 -9.66 8.40
CA SER A 207 22.27 -10.32 9.10
C SER A 207 22.66 -10.82 10.49
#